data_AF-A0A3S4IRW2-F1
#
_entry.id   AF-A0A3S4IRW2-F1
#
_cell.length_a   1.000
_cell.length_b   1.000
_cell.length_c   1.000
_cell.angle_alpha   90.00
_cell.angle_beta   90.00
_cell.angle_gamma   90.00
#
_symmetry.space_group_name_H-M   'P 1'
#
loop_
_entity.id
_entity.type
_entity.pdbx_description
1 polymer ?
#
loop_
_entity_poly.entity_id
_entity_poly.type
_entity_poly.pdbx_seq_one_letter_code
_entity_poly.pdbx_strand_id
1 'polypeptide(L)'
;MIQYLNVFFYDIYPYLCGTVFILGSWLRYDYGQYTWRASSSQMLDKRGMVLWSNLFHIGILGIFFGHLFGMLTPHWMYAWFLPIAVKQQNGDDSWRGLRRADAGRRRRSADSAPV
;
A
#
# COMPACT_ATOMS: atom_id res chain seq x y z
N MET A 1 -16.23 4.08 -22.43
CA MET A 1 -16.19 2.74 -21.81
C MET A 1 -15.24 2.68 -20.61
N ILE A 2 -13.93 2.97 -20.78
CA ILE A 2 -12.95 2.92 -19.67
C ILE A 2 -13.30 3.86 -18.50
N GLN A 3 -13.82 5.07 -18.79
CA GLN A 3 -14.24 6.01 -17.76
C GLN A 3 -15.39 5.48 -16.86
N TYR A 4 -16.35 4.76 -17.44
CA TYR A 4 -17.45 4.16 -16.68
C TYR A 4 -16.94 3.05 -15.75
N LEU A 5 -16.01 2.22 -16.23
CA LEU A 5 -15.38 1.18 -15.42
C LEU A 5 -14.57 1.78 -14.26
N ASN A 6 -13.85 2.88 -14.50
CA ASN A 6 -13.08 3.55 -13.43
C ASN A 6 -14.00 4.08 -12.32
N VAL A 7 -15.06 4.80 -12.66
CA VAL A 7 -16.03 5.30 -11.67
C VAL A 7 -16.69 4.14 -10.93
N PHE A 8 -17.03 3.05 -11.63
CA PHE A 8 -17.61 1.88 -10.99
C PHE A 8 -16.67 1.23 -9.97
N PHE A 9 -15.40 0.98 -10.30
CA PHE A 9 -14.46 0.29 -9.42
C PHE A 9 -13.88 1.16 -8.31
N TYR A 10 -13.66 2.46 -8.54
CA TYR A 10 -13.00 3.32 -7.57
C TYR A 10 -13.95 4.19 -6.76
N ASP A 11 -15.12 4.57 -7.31
CA ASP A 11 -16.10 5.36 -6.56
C ASP A 11 -17.18 4.48 -5.97
N ILE A 12 -17.81 3.57 -6.73
CA ILE A 12 -19.02 2.86 -6.27
C ILE A 12 -18.67 1.60 -5.48
N TYR A 13 -17.81 0.75 -6.05
CA TYR A 13 -17.44 -0.54 -5.49
C TYR A 13 -16.90 -0.50 -4.04
N PRO A 14 -16.00 0.43 -3.63
CA PRO A 14 -15.48 0.42 -2.26
C PRO A 14 -16.56 0.66 -1.20
N TYR A 15 -17.55 1.52 -1.47
CA TYR A 15 -18.66 1.73 -0.53
C TYR A 15 -19.60 0.53 -0.48
N LEU A 16 -19.84 -0.14 -1.61
CA LEU A 16 -20.67 -1.33 -1.65
C LEU A 16 -20.00 -2.49 -0.89
N CYS A 17 -18.71 -2.72 -1.11
CA CYS A 17 -17.94 -3.69 -0.34
C CYS A 17 -17.90 -3.34 1.16
N GLY A 18 -17.70 -2.07 1.51
CA GLY A 18 -17.66 -1.62 2.89
C GLY A 18 -19.00 -1.80 3.62
N THR A 19 -20.10 -1.43 2.99
CA THR A 19 -21.45 -1.57 3.57
C THR A 19 -21.84 -3.03 3.74
N VAL A 20 -21.61 -3.88 2.73
CA VAL A 20 -21.88 -5.32 2.82
C VAL A 20 -20.97 -5.99 3.85
N PHE A 21 -19.70 -5.58 3.95
CA PHE A 21 -18.78 -6.09 4.97
C PHE A 21 -19.26 -5.79 6.39
N ILE A 22 -19.66 -4.54 6.68
CA ILE A 22 -20.12 -4.14 8.01
C ILE A 22 -21.49 -4.77 8.33
N LEU A 23 -22.48 -4.60 7.46
CA LEU A 23 -23.83 -5.12 7.68
C LEU A 23 -23.85 -6.65 7.71
N GLY A 24 -23.09 -7.30 6.83
CA GLY A 24 -22.95 -8.75 6.82
C GLY A 24 -22.26 -9.28 8.08
N SER A 25 -21.22 -8.59 8.57
CA SER A 25 -20.55 -8.95 9.83
C SER A 25 -21.47 -8.77 11.04
N TRP A 26 -22.25 -7.69 11.07
CA TRP A 26 -23.25 -7.44 12.11
C TRP A 26 -24.35 -8.50 12.09
N LEU A 27 -25.00 -8.70 10.95
CA LEU A 27 -26.09 -9.67 10.83
C LEU A 27 -25.62 -11.09 11.22
N ARG A 28 -24.39 -11.47 10.84
CA ARG A 28 -23.81 -12.74 11.24
C ARG A 28 -23.47 -12.81 12.74
N TYR A 29 -23.17 -11.68 13.38
CA TYR A 29 -22.96 -11.58 14.83
C TYR A 29 -24.25 -11.90 15.61
N ASP A 30 -25.38 -11.29 15.23
CA ASP A 30 -26.66 -11.44 15.94
C ASP A 30 -27.32 -12.81 15.68
N TYR A 31 -27.33 -13.28 14.42
CA TYR A 31 -28.11 -14.46 14.03
C TYR A 31 -27.27 -15.74 13.87
N GLY A 32 -25.94 -15.65 13.90
CA GLY A 32 -25.03 -16.70 13.41
C GLY A 32 -23.96 -17.18 14.39
N GLN A 33 -24.14 -17.01 15.70
CA GLN A 33 -23.09 -17.29 16.71
C GLN A 33 -22.50 -18.71 16.64
N TYR A 34 -23.30 -19.74 16.33
CA TYR A 34 -22.77 -21.12 16.19
C TYR A 34 -21.81 -21.29 15.01
N THR A 35 -21.93 -20.46 13.97
CA THR A 35 -21.07 -20.49 12.77
C THR A 35 -19.82 -19.63 12.90
N TRP A 36 -19.68 -18.91 14.00
CA TRP A 36 -18.52 -18.04 14.24
C TRP A 36 -17.39 -18.82 14.91
N ARG A 37 -16.76 -19.70 14.13
CA ARG A 37 -15.57 -20.44 14.58
C ARG A 37 -14.50 -20.36 13.50
N ALA A 38 -13.24 -20.23 13.92
CA ALA A 38 -12.11 -20.48 13.06
C ALA A 38 -12.11 -21.98 12.76
N SER A 39 -12.78 -22.38 11.67
CA SER A 39 -12.96 -23.78 11.26
C SER A 39 -11.59 -24.44 11.03
N SER A 40 -10.97 -24.92 12.11
CA SER A 40 -9.60 -25.40 12.12
C SER A 40 -9.53 -26.81 11.54
N SER A 41 -8.89 -26.95 10.38
CA SER A 41 -8.60 -28.25 9.78
C SER A 41 -7.43 -28.99 10.44
N GLN A 42 -6.85 -28.43 11.52
CA GLN A 42 -5.70 -29.01 12.22
C GLN A 42 -5.97 -30.40 12.81
N MET A 43 -7.24 -30.69 13.09
CA MET A 43 -7.65 -31.99 13.63
C MET A 43 -7.57 -33.09 12.57
N LEU A 44 -7.74 -32.76 11.29
CA LEU A 44 -7.79 -33.73 10.18
C LEU A 44 -6.40 -34.02 9.59
N ASP A 45 -5.52 -33.01 9.53
CA ASP A 45 -4.11 -33.18 9.18
C ASP A 45 -3.24 -32.22 9.99
N LYS A 46 -2.29 -32.78 10.74
CA LYS A 46 -1.36 -32.04 11.61
C LYS A 46 -0.02 -31.79 10.94
N ARG A 47 0.28 -32.42 9.80
CA ARG A 47 1.63 -32.47 9.26
C ARG A 47 2.01 -31.11 8.64
N GLY A 48 2.83 -30.34 9.36
CA GLY A 48 3.35 -29.04 8.90
C GLY A 48 2.41 -27.85 9.09
N MET A 49 1.16 -28.07 9.49
CA MET A 49 0.16 -27.00 9.60
C MET A 49 0.54 -25.91 10.61
N VAL A 50 1.29 -26.25 11.67
CA VAL A 50 1.78 -25.29 12.67
C VAL A 50 2.79 -24.31 12.06
N LEU A 51 3.72 -24.80 11.22
CA LEU A 51 4.73 -23.95 10.60
C LEU A 51 4.11 -23.02 9.55
N TRP A 52 3.30 -23.58 8.65
CA TRP A 52 2.66 -22.82 7.57
C TRP A 52 1.59 -21.85 8.10
N SER A 53 0.80 -22.25 9.10
CA SER A 53 -0.18 -21.37 9.74
C SER A 53 0.52 -20.19 10.43
N ASN A 54 1.60 -20.43 11.18
CA ASN A 54 2.31 -19.35 11.86
C ASN A 54 2.99 -18.39 10.88
N LEU A 55 3.64 -18.90 9.83
CA LEU A 55 4.24 -18.05 8.80
C LEU A 55 3.20 -17.21 8.06
N PHE A 56 2.04 -17.78 7.74
CA PHE A 56 0.94 -17.05 7.11
C PHE A 56 0.35 -15.99 8.05
N HIS A 57 0.10 -16.31 9.31
CA HIS A 57 -0.47 -15.36 10.28
C HIS A 57 0.50 -14.21 10.60
N ILE A 58 1.78 -14.51 10.82
CA ILE A 58 2.79 -13.46 11.05
C ILE A 58 2.94 -12.59 9.80
N GLY A 59 2.95 -13.19 8.61
CA GLY A 59 3.00 -12.47 7.35
C GLY A 59 1.79 -11.56 7.11
N ILE A 60 0.57 -12.09 7.25
CA ILE A 60 -0.66 -11.33 7.01
C ILE A 60 -0.87 -10.25 8.06
N LEU A 61 -0.51 -10.48 9.31
CA LEU A 61 -0.56 -9.44 10.35
C LEU A 61 0.43 -8.31 10.03
N GLY A 62 1.66 -8.64 9.63
CA GLY A 62 2.64 -7.64 9.19
C GLY A 62 2.15 -6.81 8.02
N ILE A 63 1.55 -7.44 7.00
CA ILE A 63 0.98 -6.77 5.83
C ILE A 63 -0.24 -5.93 6.23
N PHE A 64 -1.13 -6.46 7.08
CA PHE A 64 -2.33 -5.78 7.55
C PHE A 64 -1.97 -4.50 8.29
N PHE A 65 -1.06 -4.56 9.26
CA PHE A 65 -0.58 -3.37 9.96
C PHE A 65 0.18 -2.44 9.02
N GLY A 66 1.00 -2.97 8.11
CA GLY A 66 1.70 -2.17 7.10
C GLY A 66 0.75 -1.39 6.17
N HIS A 67 -0.36 -1.99 5.75
CA HIS A 67 -1.39 -1.33 4.94
C HIS A 67 -2.25 -0.37 5.76
N LEU A 68 -2.63 -0.76 6.97
CA LEU A 68 -3.42 0.06 7.87
C LEU A 68 -2.67 1.35 8.21
N PHE A 69 -1.44 1.23 8.71
CA PHE A 69 -0.62 2.39 9.00
C PHE A 69 -0.13 3.07 7.73
N GLY A 70 0.17 2.35 6.64
CA GLY A 70 0.62 2.98 5.40
C GLY A 70 -0.42 3.89 4.73
N MET A 71 -1.71 3.52 4.77
CA MET A 71 -2.77 4.27 4.06
C MET A 71 -3.67 5.11 4.98
N LEU A 72 -3.87 4.72 6.25
CA LEU A 72 -4.73 5.46 7.18
C LEU A 72 -3.97 6.38 8.14
N THR A 73 -2.64 6.31 8.24
CA THR A 73 -1.94 7.25 9.11
C THR A 73 -1.92 8.66 8.52
N PRO A 74 -2.29 9.66 9.32
CA PRO A 74 -2.26 11.04 8.88
C PRO A 74 -0.83 11.60 8.98
N HIS A 75 -0.49 12.52 8.06
CA HIS A 75 0.84 13.13 7.93
C HIS A 75 1.43 13.69 9.25
N TRP A 76 0.58 14.15 10.17
CA TRP A 76 1.01 14.73 11.46
C TRP A 76 1.62 13.69 12.42
N MET A 77 1.27 12.41 12.29
CA MET A 77 1.79 11.34 13.13
C MET A 77 3.14 10.80 12.62
N TYR A 78 3.46 11.02 11.34
CA TYR A 78 4.71 10.57 10.70
C TYR A 78 5.88 11.54 10.83
N ALA A 79 5.63 12.78 11.26
CA ALA A 79 6.66 13.81 11.37
C ALA A 79 7.84 13.41 12.29
N TRP A 80 7.59 12.52 13.26
CA TRP A 80 8.59 12.05 14.21
C TRP A 80 9.40 10.83 13.72
N PHE A 81 8.84 9.98 12.85
CA PHE A 81 9.42 8.64 12.57
C PHE A 81 9.98 8.48 11.15
N LEU A 82 9.37 9.09 10.12
CA LEU A 82 9.90 9.09 8.75
C LEU A 82 9.72 10.49 8.12
N PRO A 83 10.73 11.39 8.22
CA PRO A 83 10.67 12.67 7.52
C PRO A 83 10.73 12.43 6.01
N ILE A 84 9.59 12.66 5.36
CA ILE A 84 9.39 12.65 3.89
C ILE A 84 10.39 13.59 3.17
N ALA A 85 10.91 14.58 3.91
CA ALA A 85 11.99 15.47 3.47
C ALA A 85 13.22 14.71 2.95
N VAL A 86 13.60 13.59 3.56
CA VAL A 86 14.82 12.84 3.16
C VAL A 86 14.63 12.11 1.83
N LYS A 87 13.41 11.68 1.49
CA LYS A 87 13.14 11.02 0.20
C LYS A 87 12.95 12.01 -0.95
N GLN A 88 12.46 13.22 -0.67
CA GLN A 88 12.28 14.28 -1.67
C GLN A 88 13.57 15.08 -1.94
N GLN A 89 14.39 15.39 -0.91
CA GLN A 89 15.67 16.09 -1.10
C GLN A 89 16.67 15.30 -1.95
N ASN A 90 16.85 14.00 -1.69
CA ASN A 90 17.79 13.17 -2.45
C ASN A 90 17.41 13.04 -3.94
N GLY A 91 16.11 13.06 -4.25
CA GLY A 91 15.62 13.08 -5.64
C GLY A 91 15.94 14.42 -6.32
N ASP A 92 15.55 15.53 -5.69
CA ASP A 92 15.72 16.86 -6.26
C ASP A 92 17.19 17.27 -6.44
N ASP A 93 18.07 16.88 -5.53
CA ASP A 93 19.51 17.18 -5.59
C ASP A 93 20.20 16.44 -6.74
N SER A 94 19.80 15.18 -6.99
CA SER A 94 20.33 14.39 -8.11
C SER A 94 19.97 15.00 -9.47
N TRP A 95 18.73 15.47 -9.62
CA TRP A 95 18.27 16.13 -10.85
C TRP A 95 18.87 17.53 -11.04
N ARG A 96 19.12 18.27 -9.96
CA ARG A 96 19.82 19.57 -10.04
C ARG A 96 21.26 19.40 -10.52
N GLY A 97 21.96 18.37 -10.05
CA GLY A 97 23.32 18.04 -10.50
C GLY A 97 23.38 17.72 -11.99
N LEU A 98 22.50 16.85 -12.48
CA LEU A 98 22.40 16.49 -13.90
C LEU A 98 22.06 17.68 -14.80
N ARG A 99 21.11 18.55 -14.38
CA ARG A 99 20.77 19.76 -15.14
C ARG A 99 21.94 20.75 -15.25
N ARG A 100 22.75 20.90 -14.20
CA ARG A 100 23.96 21.74 -14.25
C ARG A 100 25.03 21.15 -15.16
N ALA A 101 25.21 19.83 -15.13
CA ALA A 101 26.16 19.13 -16.01
C ALA A 101 25.77 19.26 -17.50
N ASP A 102 24.48 19.12 -17.82
CA ASP A 102 23.98 19.25 -19.19
C ASP A 102 24.05 20.71 -19.70
N ALA A 103 23.73 21.69 -18.86
CA ALA A 103 23.89 23.11 -19.21
C ALA A 103 25.34 23.48 -19.53
N GLY A 104 26.31 22.92 -18.79
CA GLY A 104 27.74 23.11 -19.07
C GLY A 104 28.21 22.40 -20.34
N ARG A 105 27.60 21.25 -20.69
CA ARG A 105 27.88 20.55 -21.96
C ARG A 105 27.32 21.34 -23.16
N ARG A 106 26.11 21.88 -23.06
CA ARG A 106 25.48 22.71 -24.12
C ARG A 106 26.22 24.01 -24.40
N ARG A 107 26.77 24.66 -23.36
CA ARG A 107 27.61 25.85 -23.55
C ARG A 107 28.90 25.52 -24.29
N ARG A 108 29.60 24.45 -23.87
CA ARG A 108 30.81 23.99 -24.55
C ARG A 108 30.57 23.57 -26.01
N SER A 109 29.41 23.01 -26.34
CA SER A 109 29.06 22.69 -27.73
C SER A 109 28.73 23.94 -28.57
N ALA A 110 28.21 25.01 -27.95
CA ALA A 110 27.96 26.26 -28.65
C ALA A 110 29.27 27.01 -28.96
N ASP A 111 30.24 26.97 -28.05
CA ASP A 111 31.56 27.60 -28.23
C ASP A 111 32.48 26.85 -29.21
N SER A 112 32.13 25.61 -29.58
CA SER A 112 32.87 24.79 -30.55
C SER A 112 32.19 24.66 -31.91
N ALA A 113 31.10 25.40 -32.14
CA ALA A 113 30.49 25.52 -33.45
C ALA A 113 31.35 26.45 -34.33
N PRO A 114 31.79 26.02 -35.53
CA PRO A 114 32.55 26.87 -36.43
C PRO A 114 31.67 28.03 -36.92
N VAL A 115 32.21 29.26 -36.83
CA VAL A 115 31.66 30.51 -37.38
C VAL A 115 31.91 30.63 -38.88
#